data_AF-A0A915BK54-F1
#
_entry.id   AF-A0A915BK54-F1
#
_cell.length_a   1.000
_cell.length_b   1.000
_cell.length_c   1.000
_cell.angle_alpha   90.00
_cell.angle_beta   90.00
_cell.angle_gamma   90.00
#
_symmetry.space_group_name_H-M   'P 1'
#
loop_
_entity.id
_entity.type
_entity.pdbx_description
1 polymer ?
#
loop_
_entity_poly.entity_id
_entity_poly.type
_entity_poly.pdbx_seq_one_letter_code
_entity_poly.pdbx_strand_id
1 'polypeptide(L)'
;MLKTLPYILTISESEYDRYLWRRVEFPSASVVPSGIVDSTDGVAFLGWPNSFLISLLQPPMLPNIQSISAQLTFVRKRNVRRDEDWIDKSGLAIYLPEKVLDIQSPEIDGGIKVFIGYNGRISIENRDRDLLDQYYQSRTTGQLQRADCYAFELVDRGWHVKLVAWIRRCDDDALYGRTEITLETPILRSRQLRNVIVSKRGDMGVDLLLQNLKHNSASLHSSITALMLLLIIRLFA
;
A
#
# COMPACT_ATOMS: atom_id res chain seq x y z
N MET A 1 36.11 4.37 14.81
CA MET A 1 34.93 3.49 14.90
C MET A 1 33.67 4.37 14.94
N LEU A 2 32.94 4.48 13.83
CA LEU A 2 31.63 5.15 13.82
C LEU A 2 30.63 4.25 14.54
N LYS A 3 30.16 4.67 15.72
CA LYS A 3 28.95 4.11 16.33
C LYS A 3 27.76 4.70 15.56
N THR A 4 27.11 3.88 14.75
CA THR A 4 25.83 4.18 14.13
C THR A 4 24.79 4.43 15.22
N LEU A 5 24.21 5.63 15.24
CA LEU A 5 23.07 5.95 16.11
C LEU A 5 21.85 5.15 15.65
N PRO A 6 21.03 4.65 16.59
CA PRO A 6 19.83 3.90 16.23
C PRO A 6 18.84 4.84 15.56
N TYR A 7 18.46 4.50 14.34
CA TYR A 7 17.31 5.09 13.67
C TYR A 7 16.06 4.68 14.47
N ILE A 8 15.53 5.59 15.27
CA ILE A 8 14.25 5.37 15.95
C ILE A 8 13.18 5.59 14.89
N LEU A 9 12.75 4.49 14.26
CA LEU A 9 11.36 4.42 13.79
C LEU A 9 10.52 4.57 15.04
N THR A 10 9.80 5.70 15.17
CA THR A 10 8.63 5.73 16.04
C THR A 10 7.63 4.75 15.44
N ILE A 11 7.79 3.47 15.78
CA ILE A 11 6.77 2.45 15.57
C ILE A 11 5.74 2.77 16.63
N SER A 12 4.80 3.66 16.33
CA SER A 12 3.56 3.66 17.07
C SER A 12 2.88 2.32 16.75
N GLU A 13 2.58 1.57 17.80
CA GLU A 13 1.48 0.60 17.80
C GLU A 13 0.17 1.36 17.53
N SER A 14 -0.01 1.91 16.34
CA SER A 14 -1.27 2.53 15.97
C SER A 14 -2.02 1.56 15.06
N GLU A 15 -3.13 1.07 15.60
CA GLU A 15 -4.26 0.51 14.85
C GLU A 15 -4.64 1.43 13.68
N TYR A 16 -5.48 0.94 12.76
CA TYR A 16 -6.01 1.75 11.67
C TYR A 16 -6.61 3.07 12.20
N ASP A 17 -6.07 4.21 11.76
CA ASP A 17 -6.60 5.53 12.10
C ASP A 17 -7.38 6.13 10.94
N ARG A 18 -8.71 6.13 11.06
CA ARG A 18 -9.63 6.69 10.06
C ARG A 18 -9.38 8.17 9.74
N TYR A 19 -8.75 8.94 10.63
CA TYR A 19 -8.47 10.36 10.39
C TYR A 19 -7.25 10.58 9.48
N LEU A 20 -6.44 9.54 9.26
CA LEU A 20 -5.31 9.57 8.32
C LEU A 20 -5.68 9.09 6.91
N TRP A 21 -6.92 8.64 6.70
CA TRP A 21 -7.40 8.09 5.43
C TRP A 21 -8.71 8.73 5.01
N ARG A 22 -8.74 9.34 3.83
CA ARG A 22 -9.97 9.85 3.22
C ARG A 22 -10.64 8.75 2.41
N ARG A 23 -11.88 8.43 2.77
CA ARG A 23 -12.75 7.55 1.99
C ARG A 23 -13.37 8.29 0.81
N VAL A 24 -13.37 7.64 -0.36
CA VAL A 24 -14.10 8.07 -1.55
C VAL A 24 -14.90 6.90 -2.09
N GLU A 25 -16.18 7.11 -2.35
CA GLU A 25 -17.11 6.10 -2.84
C GLU A 25 -17.87 6.63 -4.05
N PHE A 26 -17.99 5.80 -5.07
CA PHE A 26 -18.74 6.08 -6.28
C PHE A 26 -20.05 5.28 -6.27
N PRO A 27 -21.14 5.83 -6.83
CA PRO A 27 -22.35 5.06 -7.04
C PRO A 27 -22.06 3.77 -7.82
N SER A 28 -22.65 2.67 -7.37
CA SER A 28 -22.60 1.38 -8.06
C SER A 28 -23.98 1.04 -8.59
N ALA A 29 -24.06 0.51 -9.81
CA ALA A 29 -25.30 -0.03 -10.38
C ALA A 29 -25.67 -1.40 -9.78
N SER A 30 -24.92 -1.89 -8.79
CA SER A 30 -25.19 -3.18 -8.16
C SER A 30 -26.32 -3.10 -7.14
N VAL A 31 -27.14 -4.15 -7.15
CA VAL A 31 -28.19 -4.38 -6.13
C VAL A 31 -27.58 -4.70 -4.75
N VAL A 32 -26.31 -5.12 -4.70
CA VAL A 32 -25.62 -5.45 -3.46
C VAL A 32 -24.89 -4.21 -2.92
N PRO A 33 -25.08 -3.86 -1.63
CA PRO A 33 -24.33 -2.78 -0.99
C PRO A 33 -22.82 -2.98 -1.19
N SER A 34 -22.17 -1.94 -1.72
CA SER A 34 -20.75 -1.94 -2.07
C SER A 34 -20.11 -0.66 -1.56
N GLY A 35 -18.96 -0.76 -0.92
CA GLY A 35 -18.30 0.38 -0.29
C GLY A 35 -17.29 -0.02 0.77
N ILE A 36 -16.87 0.98 1.56
CA ILE A 36 -15.91 0.85 2.63
C ILE A 36 -16.63 0.95 3.98
N VAL A 37 -16.42 -0.06 4.81
CA VAL A 37 -16.94 -0.14 6.18
C VAL A 37 -15.78 -0.15 7.16
N ASP A 38 -15.81 0.79 8.11
CA ASP A 38 -14.86 0.81 9.22
C ASP A 38 -15.25 -0.27 10.23
N SER A 39 -14.26 -1.03 10.70
CA SER A 39 -14.35 -2.02 11.77
C SER A 39 -13.45 -1.59 12.93
N THR A 40 -13.62 -2.20 14.10
CA THR A 40 -12.68 -2.06 15.22
C THR A 40 -11.28 -2.51 14.82
N ASP A 41 -11.20 -3.55 13.98
CA ASP A 41 -9.94 -4.23 13.69
C ASP A 41 -9.27 -3.72 12.40
N GLY A 42 -9.89 -2.76 11.71
CA GLY A 42 -9.41 -2.27 10.42
C GLY A 42 -10.53 -1.78 9.50
N VAL A 43 -10.29 -1.87 8.20
CA VAL A 43 -11.19 -1.34 7.17
C VAL A 43 -11.55 -2.40 6.14
N ALA A 44 -12.84 -2.58 5.89
CA ALA A 44 -13.37 -3.59 4.98
C ALA A 44 -13.87 -2.97 3.67
N PHE A 45 -13.54 -3.59 2.55
CA PHE A 45 -14.07 -3.26 1.23
C PHE A 45 -15.02 -4.37 0.79
N LEU A 46 -16.28 -4.00 0.63
CA LEU A 46 -17.38 -4.92 0.37
C LEU A 46 -17.93 -4.73 -1.04
N GLY A 47 -18.33 -5.82 -1.69
CA GLY A 47 -19.08 -5.75 -2.95
C GLY A 47 -18.24 -5.27 -4.13
N TRP A 48 -18.76 -4.41 -4.98
CA TRP A 48 -18.03 -3.93 -6.16
C TRP A 48 -16.84 -3.03 -5.82
N PRO A 49 -15.77 -3.02 -6.63
CA PRO A 49 -14.65 -2.09 -6.50
C PRO A 49 -15.03 -0.67 -6.96
N ASN A 50 -15.91 0.00 -6.20
CA ASN A 50 -16.39 1.35 -6.46
C ASN A 50 -15.85 2.38 -5.44
N SER A 51 -14.85 2.00 -4.65
CA SER A 51 -14.39 2.80 -3.52
C SER A 51 -12.90 2.64 -3.25
N PHE A 52 -12.30 3.67 -2.66
CA PHE A 52 -10.90 3.67 -2.26
C PHE A 52 -10.62 4.58 -1.06
N LEU A 53 -9.49 4.32 -0.41
CA LEU A 53 -8.91 5.13 0.67
C LEU A 53 -7.72 5.90 0.13
N ILE A 54 -7.71 7.21 0.29
CA ILE A 54 -6.57 8.07 0.00
C ILE A 54 -5.87 8.38 1.31
N SER A 55 -4.56 8.14 1.40
CA SER A 55 -3.78 8.62 2.53
C SER A 55 -3.79 10.14 2.57
N LEU A 56 -4.08 10.70 3.75
CA LEU A 56 -3.96 12.13 4.03
C LEU A 56 -2.56 12.53 4.51
N LEU A 57 -1.71 11.55 4.83
CA LEU A 57 -0.31 11.80 5.15
C LEU A 57 0.38 12.38 3.90
N GLN A 58 0.85 13.62 4.02
CA GLN A 58 1.60 14.25 2.95
C GLN A 58 3.02 13.67 2.92
N PRO A 59 3.55 13.37 1.73
CA PRO A 59 4.92 12.96 1.60
C PRO A 59 5.90 14.05 2.10
N PRO A 60 6.87 13.72 2.97
CA PRO A 60 7.90 14.64 3.42
C PRO A 60 8.75 15.11 2.23
N MET A 61 9.28 16.33 2.35
CA MET A 61 10.16 16.88 1.32
C MET A 61 11.50 16.13 1.25
N LEU A 62 12.04 15.64 2.40
CA LEU A 62 13.24 14.79 2.54
C LEU A 62 13.32 14.10 3.95
N PRO A 63 13.85 12.85 4.09
CA PRO A 63 14.18 11.89 3.04
C PRO A 63 12.93 11.17 2.52
N ASN A 64 13.02 10.75 1.27
CA ASN A 64 11.87 10.33 0.48
C ASN A 64 11.68 8.82 0.57
N ILE A 65 11.33 8.33 1.76
CA ILE A 65 10.91 6.94 1.95
C ILE A 65 9.53 6.95 2.59
N GLN A 66 8.62 6.21 1.97
CA GLN A 66 7.34 5.87 2.57
C GLN A 66 7.17 4.36 2.61
N SER A 67 6.47 3.89 3.63
CA SER A 67 6.14 2.50 3.81
C SER A 67 4.65 2.34 4.07
N ILE A 68 4.03 1.40 3.36
CA ILE A 68 2.64 1.01 3.55
C ILE A 68 2.64 -0.45 3.98
N SER A 69 1.98 -0.76 5.08
CA SER A 69 1.87 -2.14 5.57
C SER A 69 0.46 -2.42 6.06
N ALA A 70 -0.01 -3.65 5.86
CA ALA A 70 -1.26 -4.11 6.46
C ALA A 70 -1.28 -5.64 6.55
N GLN A 71 -2.18 -6.15 7.38
CA GLN A 71 -2.64 -7.53 7.31
C GLN A 71 -3.91 -7.57 6.45
N LEU A 72 -3.97 -8.50 5.50
CA LEU A 72 -5.01 -8.61 4.50
C LEU A 72 -5.75 -9.94 4.67
N THR A 73 -7.05 -9.86 4.88
CA THR A 73 -7.93 -11.02 4.98
C THR A 73 -8.94 -10.97 3.84
N PHE A 74 -9.00 -12.02 3.03
CA PHE A 74 -9.98 -12.19 1.97
C PHE A 74 -11.16 -13.03 2.45
N VAL A 75 -12.37 -12.56 2.15
CA VAL A 75 -13.61 -13.24 2.51
C VAL A 75 -14.40 -13.54 1.24
N ARG A 76 -14.36 -14.81 0.80
CA ARG A 76 -15.15 -15.26 -0.34
C ARG A 76 -16.62 -15.39 0.03
N LYS A 77 -17.51 -14.89 -0.82
CA LYS A 77 -18.97 -15.04 -0.65
C LYS A 77 -19.39 -16.49 -0.91
N ARG A 78 -20.32 -17.00 -0.09
CA ARG A 78 -20.76 -18.41 -0.11
C ARG A 78 -21.29 -18.88 -1.47
N ASN A 79 -21.97 -18.00 -2.20
CA ASN A 79 -22.64 -18.33 -3.46
C ASN A 79 -21.72 -18.31 -4.68
N VAL A 80 -20.44 -18.03 -4.49
CA VAL A 80 -19.49 -17.87 -5.59
C VAL A 80 -18.61 -19.11 -5.70
N ARG A 81 -18.57 -19.74 -6.88
CA ARG A 81 -17.83 -20.99 -7.10
C ARG A 81 -16.34 -20.71 -7.15
N ARG A 82 -15.54 -21.62 -6.58
CA ARG A 82 -14.08 -21.43 -6.45
C ARG A 82 -13.34 -21.34 -7.80
N ASP A 83 -13.92 -21.94 -8.85
CA ASP A 83 -13.28 -22.12 -10.16
C ASP A 83 -13.64 -21.02 -11.17
N GLU A 84 -14.23 -19.92 -10.71
CA GLU A 84 -14.52 -18.80 -11.58
C GLU A 84 -13.24 -17.99 -11.85
N ASP A 85 -12.77 -17.97 -13.10
CA ASP A 85 -11.56 -17.27 -13.56
C ASP A 85 -11.46 -15.79 -13.15
N TRP A 86 -12.60 -15.17 -12.84
CA TRP A 86 -12.67 -13.79 -12.41
C TRP A 86 -12.30 -13.59 -10.93
N ILE A 87 -12.51 -14.60 -10.07
CA ILE A 87 -12.12 -14.56 -8.64
C ILE A 87 -10.62 -14.39 -8.51
N ASP A 88 -9.87 -15.02 -9.40
CA ASP A 88 -8.42 -15.02 -9.40
C ASP A 88 -7.84 -13.66 -9.84
N LYS A 89 -8.69 -12.74 -10.31
CA LYS A 89 -8.35 -11.33 -10.58
C LYS A 89 -8.76 -10.40 -9.43
N SER A 90 -9.47 -10.92 -8.42
CA SER A 90 -9.89 -10.17 -7.24
C SER A 90 -8.75 -10.07 -6.23
N GLY A 91 -8.62 -8.90 -5.61
CA GLY A 91 -7.50 -8.63 -4.73
C GLY A 91 -7.43 -7.19 -4.23
N LEU A 92 -6.38 -6.94 -3.47
CA LEU A 92 -5.99 -5.60 -3.05
C LEU A 92 -5.20 -4.90 -4.16
N ALA A 93 -5.52 -3.65 -4.43
CA ALA A 93 -4.72 -2.76 -5.26
C ALA A 93 -4.26 -1.55 -4.44
N ILE A 94 -2.96 -1.25 -4.53
CA ILE A 94 -2.37 -0.04 -3.96
C ILE A 94 -1.79 0.76 -5.13
N TYR A 95 -2.24 2.00 -5.28
CA TYR A 95 -1.80 2.92 -6.32
C TYR A 95 -0.90 3.98 -5.71
N LEU A 96 0.18 4.26 -6.41
CA LEU A 96 1.13 5.30 -6.10
C LEU A 96 1.13 6.33 -7.25
N PRO A 97 0.16 7.25 -7.32
CA PRO A 97 0.16 8.32 -8.32
C PRO A 97 1.04 9.50 -7.88
N GLU A 98 1.69 10.16 -8.84
CA GLU A 98 2.48 11.38 -8.58
C GLU A 98 1.62 12.51 -7.99
N LYS A 99 0.38 12.63 -8.45
CA LYS A 99 -0.59 13.62 -7.97
C LYS A 99 -1.92 12.95 -7.70
N VAL A 100 -2.59 13.32 -6.60
CA VAL A 100 -4.01 13.04 -6.44
C VAL A 100 -4.75 13.98 -7.38
N LEU A 101 -4.99 13.53 -8.62
CA LEU A 101 -5.89 14.24 -9.53
C LEU A 101 -7.31 14.23 -8.94
N ASP A 102 -8.18 15.12 -9.42
CA ASP A 102 -9.61 15.03 -9.11
C ASP A 102 -10.15 13.69 -9.62
N ILE A 103 -10.25 12.71 -8.72
CA ILE A 103 -10.66 11.36 -9.08
C ILE A 103 -12.17 11.38 -9.34
N GLN A 104 -12.54 11.34 -10.62
CA GLN A 104 -13.94 11.33 -11.08
C GLN A 104 -14.47 9.92 -11.36
N SER A 105 -13.62 8.90 -11.24
CA SER A 105 -13.93 7.51 -11.56
C SER A 105 -13.34 6.56 -10.51
N PRO A 106 -13.96 5.41 -10.21
CA PRO A 106 -13.33 4.37 -9.38
C PRO A 106 -12.08 3.76 -10.05
N GLU A 107 -11.88 3.97 -11.36
CA GLU A 107 -10.66 3.58 -12.06
C GLU A 107 -9.58 4.65 -11.89
N ILE A 108 -8.46 4.23 -11.29
CA ILE A 108 -7.28 5.09 -11.08
C ILE A 108 -6.30 4.83 -12.21
N ASP A 109 -6.02 5.86 -13.01
CA ASP A 109 -5.07 5.81 -14.12
C ASP A 109 -3.70 6.39 -13.77
N GLY A 110 -2.67 5.89 -14.44
CA GLY A 110 -1.27 6.31 -14.25
C GLY A 110 -0.62 5.80 -12.97
N GLY A 111 0.66 6.15 -12.81
CA GLY A 111 1.50 5.83 -11.67
C GLY A 111 1.86 4.35 -11.53
N ILE A 112 2.34 3.99 -10.34
CA ILE A 112 2.65 2.59 -9.99
C ILE A 112 1.42 1.93 -9.39
N LYS A 113 1.10 0.74 -9.89
CA LYS A 113 0.08 -0.14 -9.35
C LYS A 113 0.73 -1.36 -8.73
N VAL A 114 0.48 -1.55 -7.43
CA VAL A 114 0.81 -2.76 -6.69
C VAL A 114 -0.46 -3.58 -6.52
N PHE A 115 -0.37 -4.88 -6.73
CA PHE A 115 -1.50 -5.80 -6.62
C PHE A 115 -1.14 -7.01 -5.79
N ILE A 116 -2.04 -7.39 -4.88
CA ILE A 116 -1.99 -8.63 -4.09
C ILE A 116 -3.31 -9.36 -4.32
N GLY A 117 -3.26 -10.42 -5.10
CA GLY A 117 -4.42 -11.21 -5.50
C GLY A 117 -4.84 -12.23 -4.46
N TYR A 118 -6.13 -12.54 -4.43
CA TYR A 118 -6.69 -13.61 -3.61
C TYR A 118 -6.03 -14.98 -3.90
N ASN A 119 -5.63 -15.20 -5.14
CA ASN A 119 -4.89 -16.40 -5.57
C ASN A 119 -3.39 -16.40 -5.21
N GLY A 120 -2.90 -15.42 -4.44
CA GLY A 120 -1.51 -15.29 -4.04
C GLY A 120 -0.60 -14.64 -5.09
N ARG A 121 -1.14 -14.25 -6.26
CA ARG A 121 -0.36 -13.51 -7.27
C ARG A 121 -0.08 -12.10 -6.77
N ILE A 122 1.18 -11.70 -6.80
CA ILE A 122 1.59 -10.33 -6.49
C ILE A 122 2.21 -9.67 -7.72
N SER A 123 2.03 -8.36 -7.88
CA SER A 123 2.70 -7.63 -8.96
C SER A 123 2.90 -6.15 -8.66
N ILE A 124 3.97 -5.58 -9.21
CA ILE A 124 4.19 -4.14 -9.32
C ILE A 124 4.20 -3.80 -10.81
N GLU A 125 3.40 -2.84 -11.24
CA GLU A 125 3.25 -2.41 -12.63
C GLU A 125 3.37 -0.90 -12.72
N ASN A 126 4.23 -0.42 -13.61
CA ASN A 126 4.28 0.98 -14.00
C ASN A 126 3.27 1.22 -15.13
N ARG A 127 2.29 2.10 -14.89
CA ARG A 127 1.20 2.39 -15.82
C ARG A 127 1.37 3.71 -16.56
N ASP A 128 2.49 4.40 -16.38
CA ASP A 128 2.79 5.66 -17.07
C ASP A 128 3.22 5.39 -18.52
N ARG A 129 2.25 5.29 -19.42
CA ARG A 129 2.43 4.98 -20.85
C ARG A 129 3.45 5.88 -21.54
N ASP A 130 3.45 7.18 -21.21
CA ASP A 130 4.37 8.16 -21.79
C ASP A 130 5.84 7.94 -21.38
N LEU A 131 6.09 7.18 -20.31
CA LEU A 131 7.44 6.82 -19.81
C LEU A 131 7.86 5.40 -20.18
N LEU A 132 6.94 4.59 -20.72
CA LEU A 132 7.14 3.17 -21.03
C LEU A 132 7.82 2.93 -22.38
N ASP A 133 7.92 3.94 -23.25
CA ASP A 133 8.55 3.84 -24.58
C ASP A 133 10.08 3.71 -24.55
N GLN A 134 10.70 3.67 -23.37
CA GLN A 134 12.16 3.59 -23.23
C GLN A 134 12.57 2.52 -22.20
N TYR A 135 12.94 1.31 -22.68
CA TYR A 135 13.85 0.33 -22.05
C TYR A 135 13.68 -0.12 -20.57
N TYR A 136 12.66 0.30 -19.82
CA TYR A 136 12.50 -0.09 -18.41
C TYR A 136 11.57 -1.29 -18.23
N GLN A 137 11.83 -2.09 -17.18
CA GLN A 137 10.88 -3.09 -16.70
C GLN A 137 9.56 -2.38 -16.38
N SER A 138 8.52 -2.69 -17.13
CA SER A 138 7.18 -2.11 -16.93
C SER A 138 6.42 -2.83 -15.82
N ARG A 139 6.85 -4.05 -15.48
CA ARG A 139 6.13 -4.92 -14.55
C ARG A 139 7.03 -5.99 -13.95
N THR A 140 6.85 -6.22 -12.65
CA THR A 140 7.41 -7.37 -11.93
C THR A 140 6.27 -8.16 -11.30
N THR A 141 6.34 -9.48 -11.33
CA THR A 141 5.33 -10.37 -10.76
C THR A 141 5.97 -11.42 -9.87
N GLY A 142 5.25 -11.83 -8.82
CA GLY A 142 5.61 -12.94 -7.95
C GLY A 142 4.37 -13.78 -7.61
N GLN A 143 4.61 -14.92 -6.97
CA GLN A 143 3.54 -15.84 -6.58
C GLN A 143 3.79 -16.34 -5.15
N LEU A 144 2.76 -16.26 -4.33
CA LEU A 144 2.66 -16.92 -3.03
C LEU A 144 1.79 -18.17 -3.18
N GLN A 145 1.85 -19.09 -2.22
CA GLN A 145 0.81 -20.11 -2.13
C GLN A 145 -0.53 -19.42 -1.83
N ARG A 146 -1.62 -19.91 -2.43
CA ARG A 146 -2.95 -19.38 -2.21
C ARG A 146 -3.37 -19.59 -0.74
N ALA A 147 -3.77 -18.51 -0.10
CA ALA A 147 -4.30 -18.45 1.25
C ALA A 147 -5.40 -17.37 1.33
N ASP A 148 -6.19 -17.40 2.40
CA ASP A 148 -7.19 -16.37 2.67
C ASP A 148 -6.59 -15.15 3.41
N CYS A 149 -5.45 -15.33 4.11
CA CYS A 149 -4.81 -14.31 4.93
C CYS A 149 -3.35 -14.07 4.52
N TYR A 150 -2.99 -12.80 4.35
CA TYR A 150 -1.65 -12.34 3.97
C TYR A 150 -1.23 -11.18 4.87
N ALA A 151 0.06 -10.89 4.88
CA ALA A 151 0.61 -9.63 5.37
C ALA A 151 1.55 -9.06 4.32
N PHE A 152 1.69 -7.74 4.26
CA PHE A 152 2.60 -7.12 3.32
C PHE A 152 3.27 -5.86 3.88
N GLU A 153 4.42 -5.56 3.31
CA GLU A 153 5.14 -4.31 3.46
C GLU A 153 5.55 -3.81 2.07
N LEU A 154 5.07 -2.63 1.72
CA LEU A 154 5.38 -1.91 0.51
C LEU A 154 6.27 -0.73 0.87
N VAL A 155 7.47 -0.67 0.32
CA VAL A 155 8.41 0.44 0.51
C VAL A 155 8.60 1.16 -0.82
N ASP A 156 8.34 2.46 -0.82
CA ASP A 156 8.56 3.34 -1.95
C ASP A 156 9.67 4.35 -1.63
N ARG A 157 10.71 4.35 -2.48
CA ARG A 157 11.87 5.26 -2.43
C ARG A 157 11.89 6.26 -3.59
N GLY A 158 10.78 6.43 -4.29
CA GLY A 158 10.62 7.24 -5.49
C GLY A 158 11.09 6.53 -6.76
N TRP A 159 12.36 6.10 -6.81
CA TRP A 159 12.98 5.41 -7.96
C TRP A 159 12.98 3.88 -7.84
N HIS A 160 12.61 3.35 -6.68
CA HIS A 160 12.60 1.92 -6.37
C HIS A 160 11.39 1.61 -5.51
N VAL A 161 10.59 0.64 -5.96
CA VAL A 161 9.43 0.13 -5.24
C VAL A 161 9.69 -1.32 -4.89
N LYS A 162 9.56 -1.65 -3.61
CA LYS A 162 9.74 -2.99 -3.08
C LYS A 162 8.46 -3.44 -2.40
N LEU A 163 7.94 -4.59 -2.80
CA LEU A 163 6.86 -5.29 -2.11
C LEU A 163 7.42 -6.56 -1.49
N VAL A 164 7.22 -6.72 -0.19
CA VAL A 164 7.38 -7.98 0.51
C VAL A 164 6.02 -8.44 0.99
N ALA A 165 5.69 -9.70 0.73
CA ALA A 165 4.43 -10.29 1.16
C ALA A 165 4.67 -11.66 1.80
N TRP A 166 3.83 -11.98 2.76
CA TRP A 166 3.83 -13.22 3.52
C TRP A 166 2.43 -13.79 3.58
N ILE A 167 2.35 -15.10 3.75
CA ILE A 167 1.14 -15.77 4.19
C ILE A 167 1.07 -15.64 5.71
N ARG A 168 -0.11 -15.30 6.23
CA ARG A 168 -0.40 -15.22 7.66
C ARG A 168 -1.49 -16.24 7.98
N ARG A 169 -1.51 -16.84 9.16
CA ARG A 169 -2.73 -17.54 9.60
C ARG A 169 -3.76 -16.51 10.04
N CYS A 170 -5.03 -16.74 9.78
CA CYS A 170 -6.04 -15.73 10.11
C CYS A 170 -6.17 -15.50 11.63
N ASP A 171 -5.94 -16.55 12.42
CA ASP A 171 -6.15 -16.58 13.88
C ASP A 171 -4.90 -16.22 14.71
N ASP A 172 -3.72 -16.10 14.08
CA ASP A 172 -2.47 -15.73 14.75
C ASP A 172 -1.62 -14.77 13.88
N ASP A 173 -0.57 -14.18 14.45
CA ASP A 173 0.35 -13.30 13.72
C ASP A 173 1.54 -14.07 13.10
N ALA A 174 1.49 -15.40 13.01
CA ALA A 174 2.58 -16.18 12.46
C ALA A 174 2.68 -15.99 10.93
N LEU A 175 3.87 -15.60 10.49
CA LEU A 175 4.18 -15.35 9.09
C LEU A 175 5.00 -16.50 8.48
N TYR A 176 4.61 -16.94 7.29
CA TYR A 176 5.33 -17.94 6.50
C TYR A 176 5.20 -17.65 5.00
N GLY A 177 5.93 -18.38 4.16
CA GLY A 177 5.84 -18.23 2.70
C GLY A 177 6.13 -16.81 2.24
N ARG A 178 7.37 -16.33 2.42
CA ARG A 178 7.80 -14.97 2.06
C ARG A 178 8.11 -14.88 0.57
N THR A 179 7.53 -13.89 -0.11
CA THR A 179 7.90 -13.52 -1.49
C THR A 179 8.23 -12.02 -1.54
N GLU A 180 9.27 -11.69 -2.29
CA GLU A 180 9.73 -10.31 -2.50
C GLU A 180 9.80 -10.02 -3.99
N ILE A 181 9.26 -8.87 -4.39
CA ILE A 181 9.38 -8.34 -5.75
C ILE A 181 9.74 -6.86 -5.71
N THR A 182 10.48 -6.43 -6.72
CA THR A 182 10.94 -5.04 -6.85
C THR A 182 10.71 -4.53 -8.26
N LEU A 183 10.49 -3.22 -8.38
CA LEU A 183 10.43 -2.52 -9.65
C LEU A 183 11.24 -1.23 -9.53
N GLU A 184 12.15 -1.02 -10.48
CA GLU A 184 12.85 0.25 -10.64
C GLU A 184 12.04 1.16 -11.56
N THR A 185 11.90 2.43 -11.16
CA THR A 185 11.19 3.43 -11.94
C THR A 185 12.18 4.46 -12.51
N PRO A 186 11.90 5.03 -13.70
CA PRO A 186 12.80 6.00 -14.31
C PRO A 186 13.07 7.19 -13.38
N ILE A 187 14.33 7.62 -13.28
CA ILE A 187 14.76 8.73 -12.40
C ILE A 187 14.37 10.12 -12.99
N LEU A 188 13.63 10.15 -14.10
CA LEU A 188 13.50 11.32 -14.97
C LEU A 188 12.67 12.47 -14.39
N ARG A 189 11.81 12.25 -13.39
CA ARG A 189 10.99 13.33 -12.79
C ARG A 189 10.87 13.20 -11.27
N SER A 190 11.93 13.64 -10.60
CA SER A 190 12.01 13.87 -9.15
C SER A 190 11.86 12.62 -8.28
N ARG A 191 12.69 12.52 -7.23
CA ARG A 191 12.54 11.50 -6.19
C ARG A 191 11.31 11.75 -5.31
N GLN A 192 10.28 12.45 -5.81
CA GLN A 192 9.12 12.82 -5.03
C GLN A 192 8.37 11.54 -4.65
N LEU A 193 8.01 11.48 -3.38
CA LEU A 193 7.14 10.43 -2.89
C LEU A 193 5.75 10.64 -3.49
N ARG A 194 5.16 9.51 -3.87
CA ARG A 194 3.86 9.45 -4.51
C ARG A 194 2.77 9.39 -3.47
N ASN A 195 1.57 9.80 -3.84
CA ASN A 195 0.42 9.63 -2.95
C ASN A 195 0.10 8.14 -2.78
N VAL A 196 -0.64 7.78 -1.75
CA VAL A 196 -1.03 6.38 -1.51
C VAL A 196 -2.54 6.27 -1.61
N ILE A 197 -3.00 5.42 -2.53
CA ILE A 197 -4.42 5.07 -2.63
C ILE A 197 -4.57 3.56 -2.51
N VAL A 198 -5.47 3.12 -1.65
CA VAL A 198 -5.77 1.71 -1.40
C VAL A 198 -7.18 1.40 -1.88
N SER A 199 -7.34 0.36 -2.68
CA SER A 199 -8.63 -0.01 -3.26
C SER A 199 -8.76 -1.51 -3.43
N LYS A 200 -10.01 -1.97 -3.54
CA LYS A 200 -10.32 -3.30 -4.03
C LYS A 200 -10.22 -3.35 -5.55
N ARG A 201 -9.75 -4.47 -6.09
CA ARG A 201 -9.83 -4.81 -7.52
C ARG A 201 -10.58 -6.12 -7.70
N GLY A 202 -11.23 -6.25 -8.85
CA GLY A 202 -11.88 -7.48 -9.30
C GLY A 202 -13.37 -7.28 -9.32
N ASP A 203 -14.08 -8.13 -8.60
CA ASP A 203 -15.52 -8.23 -8.71
C ASP A 203 -16.20 -8.32 -7.32
N MET A 204 -17.50 -8.65 -7.26
CA MET A 204 -18.25 -8.76 -6.01
C MET A 204 -18.02 -10.03 -5.19
N GLY A 205 -17.34 -11.05 -5.71
CA GLY A 205 -17.32 -12.38 -5.09
C GLY A 205 -16.34 -12.57 -3.92
N VAL A 206 -15.36 -11.68 -3.78
CA VAL A 206 -14.39 -11.69 -2.67
C VAL A 206 -14.35 -10.32 -2.01
N ASP A 207 -14.79 -10.23 -0.76
CA ASP A 207 -14.61 -9.03 0.06
C ASP A 207 -13.22 -9.05 0.70
N LEU A 208 -12.73 -7.89 1.15
CA LEU A 208 -11.40 -7.78 1.74
C LEU A 208 -11.39 -6.91 2.98
N LEU A 209 -10.65 -7.35 3.99
CA LEU A 209 -10.43 -6.67 5.25
C LEU A 209 -8.94 -6.33 5.38
N LEU A 210 -8.64 -5.06 5.61
CA LEU A 210 -7.30 -4.57 5.89
C LEU A 210 -7.20 -4.20 7.36
N GLN A 211 -6.45 -5.00 8.11
CA GLN A 211 -6.17 -4.79 9.51
C GLN A 211 -4.80 -4.15 9.66
N ASN A 212 -4.64 -3.30 10.68
CA ASN A 212 -3.36 -2.62 10.95
C ASN A 212 -2.79 -1.89 9.72
N LEU A 213 -3.67 -1.26 8.93
CA LEU A 213 -3.25 -0.47 7.77
C LEU A 213 -2.49 0.77 8.25
N LYS A 214 -1.18 0.77 7.98
CA LYS A 214 -0.26 1.85 8.33
C LYS A 214 0.31 2.46 7.08
N HIS A 215 0.41 3.79 7.08
CA HIS A 215 1.21 4.54 6.14
C HIS A 215 2.16 5.42 6.95
N ASN A 216 3.45 5.12 6.85
CA ASN A 216 4.49 5.89 7.49
C ASN A 216 5.32 6.58 6.43
N SER A 217 5.73 7.80 6.75
CA SER A 217 6.78 8.47 6.00
C SER A 217 7.75 9.14 6.95
N ALA A 218 9.04 8.97 6.70
CA ALA A 218 10.07 9.46 7.58
C ALA A 218 10.55 10.85 7.13
N SER A 219 10.61 11.82 8.05
CA SER A 219 11.36 13.06 7.85
C SER A 219 12.64 13.04 8.72
N LEU A 220 13.79 13.46 8.16
CA LEU A 220 15.07 13.55 8.89
C LEU A 220 15.12 14.73 9.88
N HIS A 221 14.00 15.40 10.14
CA HIS A 221 14.01 16.59 10.99
C HIS A 221 14.38 16.31 12.45
N SER A 222 14.29 15.07 12.92
CA SER A 222 14.72 14.69 14.28
C SER A 222 16.25 14.71 14.46
N SER A 223 17.01 14.38 13.42
CA SER A 223 18.49 14.34 13.52
C SER A 223 19.13 15.73 13.52
N ILE A 224 18.52 16.68 12.80
CA ILE A 224 19.04 18.06 12.71
C ILE A 224 18.74 18.83 14.00
N THR A 225 17.57 18.63 14.61
CA THR A 225 17.24 19.26 15.91
C THR A 225 18.12 18.71 17.02
N ALA A 226 18.38 17.39 17.07
CA ALA A 226 19.29 16.80 18.04
C ALA A 226 20.75 17.27 17.86
N LEU A 227 21.22 17.40 16.61
CA LEU A 227 22.55 17.93 16.31
C LEU A 227 22.68 19.42 16.69
N MET A 228 21.65 20.22 16.42
CA MET A 228 21.59 21.64 16.81
C MET A 228 21.55 21.80 18.33
N LEU A 229 20.79 20.97 19.04
CA LEU A 229 20.75 20.98 20.51
C LEU A 229 22.12 20.62 21.11
N LEU A 230 22.80 19.61 20.56
CA LEU A 230 24.15 19.22 20.95
C LEU A 230 25.18 20.32 20.66
N LEU A 231 25.07 21.02 19.53
CA LEU A 231 25.91 22.17 19.19
C LEU A 231 25.68 23.35 20.13
N ILE A 232 24.42 23.66 20.47
CA ILE A 232 24.07 24.71 21.43
C ILE A 232 24.61 24.37 22.81
N ILE A 233 24.42 23.14 23.31
CA ILE A 233 24.94 22.72 24.62
C ILE A 233 26.48 22.82 24.68
N ARG A 234 27.19 22.56 23.57
CA ARG A 234 28.65 22.70 23.50
C ARG A 234 29.16 24.13 23.30
N LEU A 235 28.33 25.05 22.82
CA LEU A 235 28.68 26.47 22.67
C LEU A 235 28.45 27.27 23.96
N PHE A 236 27.60 26.78 24.86
CA PHE A 236 27.25 27.40 26.14
C PHE A 236 27.83 26.68 27.37
N ALA A 237 28.79 25.78 27.17
CA ALA A 237 29.61 25.13 28.21
C ALA A 237 31.08 25.50 28.04
#